data_AF-A0AA41VUH7-F1
#
_entry.id   AF-A0AA41VUH7-F1
#
_cell.length_a   1.000
_cell.length_b   1.000
_cell.length_c   1.000
_cell.angle_alpha   90.00
_cell.angle_beta   90.00
_cell.angle_gamma   90.00
#
_symmetry.space_group_name_H-M   'P 1'
#
loop_
_entity.id
_entity.type
_entity.pdbx_description
1 polymer ?
#
loop_
_entity_poly.entity_id
_entity_poly.type
_entity_poly.pdbx_seq_one_letter_code
_entity_poly.pdbx_strand_id
1 'polypeptide(L)'
;MTTDNNQKSTERKSASFSQSCWDHDFVQSLKTDYTKESKYGIRAEKLKEDVRCLLNDRRKASTGSWSSSASLLQLINNTQRLGFSYHFDNEIKDAMRTMYKDKDIIWEEVDLFTRAVRFRLLRQHGFDVSQDVFESFLEETRFSKDLMMQACMENNKYVEGILSVYEASFYSIEGEKILEEVREFTSGLLKEYISLSKGQQQEVANNKAMMITKRLVTHALGLPIQWRTQRMEARWYIDTYEMMKDSMAPLLLEFAKLDFNMVQATYQEDLKYISRWRLELDYVEILEFSRDRWMETFFWSVGCHFEPKFRNYRRQLTKLCCLLTTIDDLYDNYCSPDEIKMFTDAIVRWDINTVEGLPYVLKVCFTAMFNTVNEIAYDVLKNHGFHAISYLKTSVADFCKSYLEEAKWHDHTPTLAEYINVAWFSAGGSLIGCTAFFVLTKEPTKLALDSIMDYNSSDVRRGAFKILRLTNDLATSSDEIERGDTPSSIQCYMHETGVSESAAREHIKHVISETWKKMNGDKFSRSVFSGSFIDAMLNTARASQCIYQFGDGYGVAAEPLTKSSAMSMFVEPIPDACGDDNSDI
;
A
#
# COMPACT_ATOMS: atom_id res chain seq x y z
N MET A 1 -23.89 -57.18 23.12
CA MET A 1 -24.44 -56.02 22.39
C MET A 1 -23.47 -54.87 22.59
N THR A 2 -22.42 -54.87 21.77
CA THR A 2 -21.44 -53.79 21.64
C THR A 2 -21.93 -52.89 20.52
N THR A 3 -22.35 -51.68 20.85
CA THR A 3 -22.66 -50.62 19.88
C THR A 3 -21.34 -50.01 19.43
N ASP A 4 -20.93 -50.35 18.21
CA ASP A 4 -19.86 -49.68 17.47
C ASP A 4 -20.28 -48.23 17.19
N ASN A 5 -19.62 -47.28 17.86
CA ASN A 5 -19.56 -45.89 17.41
C ASN A 5 -18.54 -45.80 16.29
N ASN A 6 -19.00 -46.03 15.05
CA ASN A 6 -18.26 -45.65 13.85
C ASN A 6 -18.30 -44.11 13.69
N GLN A 7 -17.50 -43.40 14.47
CA GLN A 7 -17.05 -42.07 14.08
C GLN A 7 -16.11 -42.26 12.89
N LYS A 8 -16.61 -42.05 11.67
CA LYS A 8 -15.76 -41.80 10.51
C LYS A 8 -14.87 -40.62 10.86
N SER A 9 -13.59 -40.87 11.16
CA SER A 9 -12.58 -39.83 11.23
C SER A 9 -12.47 -39.23 9.83
N THR A 10 -13.09 -38.07 9.63
CA THR A 10 -12.81 -37.24 8.47
C THR A 10 -11.37 -36.78 8.64
N GLU A 11 -10.45 -37.30 7.82
CA GLU A 11 -9.07 -36.81 7.78
C GLU A 11 -9.13 -35.30 7.51
N ARG A 12 -8.72 -34.50 8.49
CA ARG A 12 -8.65 -33.05 8.31
C ARG A 12 -7.56 -32.76 7.28
N LYS A 13 -7.87 -31.94 6.29
CA LYS A 13 -6.82 -31.31 5.50
C LYS A 13 -5.99 -30.47 6.48
N SER A 14 -4.67 -30.66 6.46
CA SER A 14 -3.76 -29.88 7.29
C SER A 14 -2.71 -29.35 6.35
N ALA A 15 -2.85 -28.09 5.94
CA ALA A 15 -1.76 -27.39 5.29
C ALA A 15 -0.63 -27.21 6.34
N SER A 16 0.56 -27.71 6.05
CA SER A 16 1.73 -27.55 6.92
C SER A 16 2.28 -26.13 6.75
N PHE A 17 1.77 -25.16 7.50
CA PHE A 17 2.28 -23.80 7.47
C PHE A 17 3.58 -23.65 8.28
N SER A 18 4.54 -22.91 7.74
CA SER A 18 5.74 -22.53 8.45
C SER A 18 5.43 -21.52 9.57
N GLN A 19 6.11 -21.69 10.70
CA GLN A 19 6.00 -20.77 11.84
C GLN A 19 6.57 -19.39 11.52
N SER A 20 6.10 -18.37 12.25
CA SER A 20 6.67 -17.02 12.19
C SER A 20 8.18 -17.06 12.46
N CYS A 21 8.96 -16.37 11.63
CA CYS A 21 10.40 -16.20 11.87
C CYS A 21 10.74 -15.07 12.86
N TRP A 22 9.72 -14.41 13.40
CA TRP A 22 9.82 -13.29 14.32
C TRP A 22 9.50 -13.73 15.74
N ASP A 23 10.52 -13.67 16.59
CA ASP A 23 10.45 -14.09 17.99
C ASP A 23 9.87 -12.98 18.90
N HIS A 24 9.09 -13.41 19.91
CA HIS A 24 8.48 -12.49 20.87
C HIS A 24 9.53 -11.74 21.68
N ASP A 25 10.49 -12.46 22.26
CA ASP A 25 11.51 -11.88 23.14
C ASP A 25 12.41 -10.92 22.35
N PHE A 26 12.77 -11.28 21.12
CA PHE A 26 13.45 -10.37 20.20
C PHE A 26 12.69 -9.06 20.04
N VAL A 27 11.39 -9.09 19.75
CA VAL A 27 10.60 -7.87 19.53
C VAL A 27 10.43 -7.06 20.81
N GLN A 28 10.23 -7.71 21.96
CA GLN A 28 10.20 -7.03 23.25
C GLN A 28 11.54 -6.39 23.60
N SER A 29 12.65 -6.96 23.14
CA SER A 29 14.01 -6.47 23.40
C SER A 29 14.40 -5.24 22.58
N LEU A 30 13.65 -4.87 21.54
CA LEU A 30 13.96 -3.73 20.67
C LEU A 30 14.06 -2.44 21.49
N LYS A 31 15.17 -1.72 21.31
CA LYS A 31 15.46 -0.43 21.95
C LYS A 31 15.82 0.59 20.88
N THR A 32 15.56 1.86 21.18
CA THR A 32 15.82 2.96 20.26
C THR A 32 16.16 4.22 21.03
N ASP A 33 17.17 4.94 20.56
CA ASP A 33 17.56 6.25 21.09
C ASP A 33 16.81 7.40 20.40
N TYR A 34 16.02 7.11 19.37
CA TYR A 34 15.31 8.09 18.53
C TYR A 34 13.96 8.50 19.14
N THR A 35 13.99 8.95 20.40
CA THR A 35 12.82 9.52 21.08
C THR A 35 12.71 11.02 20.84
N LYS A 36 11.55 11.62 21.16
CA LYS A 36 11.34 13.06 21.02
C LYS A 36 12.20 13.87 21.98
N GLU A 37 12.48 13.30 23.15
CA GLU A 37 13.22 13.92 24.24
C GLU A 37 14.75 13.76 24.09
N SER A 38 15.21 12.91 23.17
CA SER A 38 16.64 12.70 22.94
C SER A 38 17.28 13.82 22.12
N LYS A 39 18.62 13.81 22.04
CA LYS A 39 19.38 14.72 21.17
C LYS A 39 18.89 14.68 19.72
N TYR A 40 18.44 13.51 19.25
CA TYR A 40 17.93 13.31 17.90
C TYR A 40 16.56 13.98 17.70
N GLY A 41 15.64 13.83 18.66
CA GLY A 41 14.34 14.49 18.62
C GLY A 41 14.46 16.01 18.63
N ILE A 42 15.34 16.57 19.47
CA ILE A 42 15.61 18.02 19.51
C ILE A 42 16.17 18.51 18.16
N ARG A 43 17.11 17.77 17.56
CA ARG A 43 17.68 18.11 16.25
C ARG A 43 16.64 18.03 15.14
N ALA A 44 15.79 17.00 15.15
CA ALA A 44 14.72 16.82 14.18
C ALA A 44 13.70 17.97 14.21
N GLU A 45 13.28 18.43 15.40
CA GLU A 45 12.37 19.58 15.50
C GLU A 45 13.01 20.87 14.97
N LYS A 46 14.31 21.10 15.21
CA LYS A 46 15.02 22.24 14.60
C LYS A 46 15.02 22.16 13.07
N LEU A 47 15.38 21.01 12.52
CA LEU A 47 15.41 20.78 11.07
C LEU A 47 14.01 20.92 10.44
N LYS A 48 12.98 20.46 11.14
CA LYS A 48 11.58 20.63 10.72
C LYS A 48 11.20 22.11 10.59
N GLU A 49 11.59 22.96 11.53
CA GLU A 49 11.38 24.42 11.43
C GLU A 49 12.20 25.03 10.28
N ASP A 50 13.44 24.59 10.07
CA ASP A 50 14.28 25.04 8.96
C ASP A 50 13.61 24.70 7.60
N VAL A 51 13.10 23.48 7.44
CA VAL A 51 12.35 23.07 6.23
C VAL A 51 11.05 23.86 6.08
N ARG A 52 10.31 24.09 7.17
CA ARG A 52 9.10 24.93 7.14
C ARG A 52 9.42 26.34 6.65
N CYS A 53 10.53 26.93 7.10
CA CYS A 53 10.99 28.23 6.61
C CYS A 53 11.28 28.19 5.10
N LEU A 54 11.91 27.13 4.60
CA LEU A 54 12.20 26.97 3.16
C LEU A 54 10.94 26.84 2.30
N LEU A 55 9.90 26.15 2.81
CA LEU A 55 8.60 26.02 2.14
C LEU A 55 7.82 27.34 2.13
N ASN A 56 7.94 28.13 3.20
CA ASN A 56 7.25 29.40 3.36
C ASN A 56 7.98 30.61 2.76
N ASP A 57 9.21 30.45 2.22
CA ASP A 57 9.95 31.58 1.62
C ASP A 57 9.21 32.09 0.38
N ARG A 58 8.41 33.14 0.59
CA ARG A 58 7.58 33.76 -0.44
C ARG A 58 8.41 34.30 -1.59
N ARG A 59 9.71 34.59 -1.45
CA ARG A 59 10.54 35.01 -2.59
C ARG A 59 10.67 33.91 -3.65
N LYS A 60 10.42 32.64 -3.29
CA LYS A 60 10.29 31.54 -4.26
C LYS A 60 8.91 31.48 -4.94
N ALA A 61 7.89 32.13 -4.37
CA ALA A 61 6.52 32.13 -4.87
C ALA A 61 6.06 33.49 -5.46
N SER A 62 6.73 34.60 -5.13
CA SER A 62 6.22 35.97 -5.32
C SER A 62 7.07 36.84 -6.25
N THR A 63 8.10 36.30 -6.91
CA THR A 63 8.94 37.04 -7.86
C THR A 63 8.37 37.07 -9.28
N GLY A 64 7.26 36.38 -9.56
CA GLY A 64 6.74 36.23 -10.93
C GLY A 64 7.71 35.54 -11.90
N SER A 65 8.86 35.05 -11.40
CA SER A 65 9.90 34.39 -12.18
C SER A 65 9.74 32.88 -12.09
N TRP A 66 9.49 32.24 -13.23
CA TRP A 66 9.32 30.79 -13.39
C TRP A 66 10.36 29.94 -12.65
N SER A 67 11.63 30.37 -12.62
CA SER A 67 12.73 29.71 -11.90
C SER A 67 12.51 29.51 -10.39
N SER A 68 11.69 30.38 -9.79
CA SER A 68 11.37 30.38 -8.36
C SER A 68 10.30 29.31 -8.03
N SER A 69 9.28 29.17 -8.89
CA SER A 69 8.24 28.13 -8.80
C SER A 69 8.81 26.71 -9.01
N ALA A 70 9.75 26.54 -9.94
CA ALA A 70 10.43 25.26 -10.17
C ALA A 70 11.24 24.79 -8.94
N SER A 71 11.88 25.74 -8.24
CA SER A 71 12.65 25.44 -7.02
C SER A 71 11.75 24.99 -5.85
N LEU A 72 10.56 25.57 -5.71
CA LEU A 72 9.57 25.14 -4.72
C LEU A 72 8.96 23.78 -5.05
N LEU A 73 8.64 23.52 -6.33
CA LEU A 73 8.18 22.22 -6.81
C LEU A 73 9.19 21.11 -6.49
N GLN A 74 10.47 21.36 -6.76
CA GLN A 74 11.54 20.41 -6.47
C GLN A 74 11.67 20.14 -4.96
N LEU A 75 11.55 21.17 -4.12
CA LEU A 75 11.55 21.02 -2.67
C LEU A 75 10.39 20.13 -2.20
N ILE A 76 9.16 20.41 -2.65
CA ILE A 76 7.97 19.62 -2.30
C ILE A 76 8.11 18.17 -2.78
N ASN A 77 8.57 17.98 -4.02
CA ASN A 77 8.82 16.67 -4.59
C ASN A 77 9.80 15.85 -3.74
N ASN A 78 10.95 16.44 -3.38
CA ASN A 78 11.95 15.77 -2.54
C ASN A 78 11.40 15.49 -1.14
N THR A 79 10.70 16.43 -0.52
CA THR A 79 10.07 16.26 0.80
C THR A 79 9.04 15.12 0.82
N GLN A 80 8.25 14.96 -0.24
CA GLN A 80 7.32 13.82 -0.36
C GLN A 80 8.05 12.49 -0.53
N ARG A 81 9.03 12.44 -1.45
CA ARG A 81 9.78 11.21 -1.74
C ARG A 81 10.68 10.78 -0.57
N LEU A 82 11.17 11.72 0.24
CA LEU A 82 11.92 11.46 1.46
C LEU A 82 11.02 11.04 2.64
N GLY A 83 9.70 11.03 2.46
CA GLY A 83 8.75 10.43 3.41
C GLY A 83 8.38 11.28 4.62
N PHE A 84 8.81 12.55 4.69
CA PHE A 84 8.54 13.44 5.83
C PHE A 84 7.56 14.58 5.50
N SER A 85 6.93 14.57 4.32
CA SER A 85 5.98 15.62 3.90
C SER A 85 4.77 15.78 4.81
N TYR A 86 4.39 14.74 5.55
CA TYR A 86 3.25 14.76 6.46
C TYR A 86 3.38 15.77 7.61
N HIS A 87 4.59 16.31 7.85
CA HIS A 87 4.82 17.43 8.78
C HIS A 87 4.40 18.79 8.23
N PHE A 88 4.17 18.88 6.91
CA PHE A 88 4.01 20.13 6.16
C PHE A 88 2.74 20.14 5.29
N ASP A 89 1.71 19.38 5.69
CA ASP A 89 0.47 19.23 4.92
C ASP A 89 -0.17 20.58 4.56
N ASN A 90 -0.11 21.56 5.47
CA ASN A 90 -0.72 22.87 5.26
C ASN A 90 0.09 23.71 4.26
N GLU A 91 1.40 23.78 4.46
CA GLU A 91 2.34 24.51 3.61
C GLU A 91 2.29 23.96 2.18
N ILE A 92 2.28 22.63 2.02
CA ILE A 92 2.17 21.98 0.71
C ILE A 92 0.81 22.27 0.07
N LYS A 93 -0.31 22.16 0.81
CA LYS A 93 -1.64 22.48 0.28
C LYS A 93 -1.75 23.92 -0.21
N ASP A 94 -1.20 24.87 0.54
CA ASP A 94 -1.20 26.28 0.15
C ASP A 94 -0.31 26.53 -1.07
N ALA A 95 0.84 25.86 -1.17
CA ALA A 95 1.66 25.89 -2.38
C ALA A 95 0.91 25.33 -3.59
N MET A 96 0.23 24.18 -3.46
CA MET A 96 -0.56 23.59 -4.54
C MET A 96 -1.71 24.51 -4.98
N ARG A 97 -2.43 25.14 -4.05
CA ARG A 97 -3.48 26.12 -4.37
C ARG A 97 -2.94 27.32 -5.13
N THR A 98 -1.76 27.80 -4.76
CA THR A 98 -1.10 28.92 -5.43
C THR A 98 -0.72 28.52 -6.85
N MET A 99 -0.06 27.38 -7.01
CA MET A 99 0.33 26.84 -8.32
C MET A 99 -0.90 26.56 -9.21
N TYR A 100 -2.00 26.07 -8.66
CA TYR A 100 -3.20 25.81 -9.46
C TYR A 100 -3.86 27.08 -10.00
N LYS A 101 -3.77 28.21 -9.28
CA LYS A 101 -4.38 29.49 -9.68
C LYS A 101 -3.53 30.30 -10.64
N ASP A 102 -2.29 29.89 -10.87
CA ASP A 102 -1.34 30.57 -11.73
C ASP A 102 -1.73 30.35 -13.21
N LYS A 103 -2.45 31.31 -13.79
CA LYS A 103 -3.01 31.25 -15.14
C LYS A 103 -2.05 31.72 -16.23
N ASP A 104 -0.93 32.33 -15.86
CA ASP A 104 0.02 32.93 -16.79
C ASP A 104 1.05 31.90 -17.29
N ILE A 105 0.86 30.62 -16.97
CA ILE A 105 1.79 29.54 -17.34
C ILE A 105 1.48 29.06 -18.74
N ILE A 106 2.50 29.19 -19.59
CA ILE A 106 2.57 28.55 -20.88
C ILE A 106 3.28 27.22 -20.65
N TRP A 107 2.52 26.13 -20.59
CA TRP A 107 3.05 24.80 -20.25
C TRP A 107 4.13 24.35 -21.23
N GLU A 108 4.03 24.77 -22.49
CA GLU A 108 4.94 24.45 -23.59
C GLU A 108 6.35 25.03 -23.35
N GLU A 109 6.46 26.17 -22.68
CA GLU A 109 7.74 26.82 -22.36
C GLU A 109 8.41 26.23 -21.11
N VAL A 110 7.70 25.35 -20.41
CA VAL A 110 8.19 24.65 -19.22
C VAL A 110 8.95 23.39 -19.61
N ASP A 111 10.13 23.21 -19.02
CA ASP A 111 10.91 21.98 -19.17
C ASP A 111 10.11 20.74 -18.74
N LEU A 112 10.35 19.61 -19.43
CA LEU A 112 9.52 18.42 -19.31
C LEU A 112 9.44 17.87 -17.88
N PHE A 113 10.55 17.94 -17.13
CA PHE A 113 10.60 17.52 -15.73
C PHE A 113 9.64 18.36 -14.88
N THR A 114 9.77 19.69 -14.92
CA THR A 114 8.95 20.57 -14.10
C THR A 114 7.47 20.48 -14.49
N ARG A 115 7.16 20.37 -15.79
CA ARG A 115 5.81 20.16 -16.31
C ARG A 115 5.16 18.94 -15.68
N ALA A 116 5.84 17.80 -15.79
CA ALA A 116 5.32 16.52 -15.33
C ALA A 116 5.21 16.44 -13.80
N VAL A 117 6.21 16.95 -13.07
CA VAL A 117 6.16 17.02 -11.59
C VAL A 117 5.01 17.91 -11.12
N ARG A 118 4.81 19.07 -11.75
CA ARG A 118 3.70 19.97 -11.40
C ARG A 118 2.34 19.31 -11.64
N PHE A 119 2.15 18.72 -12.83
CA PHE A 119 0.93 17.96 -13.15
C PHE A 119 0.65 16.88 -12.10
N ARG A 120 1.67 16.04 -11.83
CA ARG A 120 1.57 14.94 -10.86
C ARG A 120 1.19 15.43 -9.47
N LEU A 121 1.90 16.43 -8.95
CA LEU A 121 1.64 16.96 -7.61
C LEU A 121 0.25 17.59 -7.50
N LEU A 122 -0.18 18.38 -8.50
CA LEU A 122 -1.52 18.96 -8.51
C LEU A 122 -2.59 17.87 -8.48
N ARG A 123 -2.50 16.85 -9.34
CA ARG A 123 -3.45 15.73 -9.34
C ARG A 123 -3.43 14.91 -8.06
N GLN A 124 -2.26 14.66 -7.50
CA GLN A 124 -2.10 13.95 -6.23
C GLN A 124 -2.88 14.62 -5.09
N HIS A 125 -2.94 15.96 -5.12
CA HIS A 125 -3.67 16.81 -4.17
C HIS A 125 -5.12 17.15 -4.60
N GLY A 126 -5.65 16.47 -5.62
CA GLY A 126 -7.06 16.55 -6.03
C GLY A 126 -7.40 17.75 -6.92
N PHE A 127 -6.40 18.40 -7.53
CA PHE A 127 -6.64 19.46 -8.50
C PHE A 127 -6.86 18.89 -9.90
N ASP A 128 -7.96 19.31 -10.54
CA ASP A 128 -8.29 18.94 -11.91
C ASP A 128 -7.40 19.71 -12.90
N VAL A 129 -6.40 19.02 -13.44
CA VAL A 129 -5.44 19.53 -14.44
C VAL A 129 -5.59 18.68 -15.69
N SER A 130 -5.87 19.30 -16.85
CA SER A 130 -6.07 18.57 -18.10
C SER A 130 -4.84 17.78 -18.53
N GLN A 131 -5.06 16.62 -19.15
CA GLN A 131 -4.02 15.84 -19.82
C GLN A 131 -3.38 16.57 -21.01
N ASP A 132 -4.06 17.60 -21.53
CA ASP A 132 -3.66 18.34 -22.74
C ASP A 132 -2.29 19.02 -22.60
N VAL A 133 -1.81 19.21 -21.36
CA VAL A 133 -0.44 19.69 -21.08
C VAL A 133 0.66 18.81 -21.70
N PHE A 134 0.33 17.57 -22.06
CA PHE A 134 1.23 16.63 -22.72
C PHE A 134 0.95 16.44 -24.22
N GLU A 135 0.00 17.16 -24.83
CA GLU A 135 -0.28 17.07 -26.27
C GLU A 135 0.95 17.39 -27.11
N SER A 136 1.62 18.52 -26.82
CA SER A 136 2.82 18.94 -27.56
C SER A 136 3.93 17.89 -27.48
N PHE A 137 4.12 17.29 -26.30
CA PHE A 137 5.09 16.22 -26.10
C PHE A 137 4.72 15.00 -26.94
N LEU A 138 3.45 14.58 -26.93
CA LEU A 138 3.00 13.45 -27.71
C LEU A 138 3.14 13.71 -29.22
N GLU A 139 2.86 14.91 -29.71
CA GLU A 139 3.11 15.29 -31.09
C GLU A 139 4.60 15.15 -31.46
N GLU A 140 5.51 15.68 -30.64
CA GLU A 140 6.97 15.55 -30.82
C GLU A 140 7.41 14.08 -30.94
N THR A 141 6.84 13.17 -30.13
CA THR A 141 7.19 11.74 -30.17
C THR A 141 6.83 11.07 -31.51
N ARG A 142 5.84 11.58 -32.24
CA ARG A 142 5.41 11.03 -33.54
C ARG A 142 6.41 11.35 -34.66
N PHE A 143 7.34 12.29 -34.45
CA PHE A 143 8.29 12.72 -35.47
C PHE A 143 9.63 11.94 -35.46
N SER A 144 10.15 11.49 -34.30
CA SER A 144 11.27 10.53 -34.27
C SER A 144 11.58 10.00 -32.85
N LYS A 145 11.28 8.71 -32.62
CA LYS A 145 11.72 7.99 -31.41
C LYS A 145 13.25 7.91 -31.31
N ASP A 146 13.95 7.77 -32.43
CA ASP A 146 15.40 7.62 -32.49
C ASP A 146 16.13 8.88 -32.00
N LEU A 147 15.65 10.07 -32.37
CA LEU A 147 16.20 11.35 -31.88
C LEU A 147 16.04 11.50 -30.37
N MET A 148 14.88 11.11 -29.82
CA MET A 148 14.65 11.15 -28.37
C MET A 148 15.53 10.14 -27.63
N MET A 149 15.72 8.94 -28.20
CA MET A 149 16.65 7.95 -27.64
C MET A 149 18.10 8.47 -27.65
N GLN A 150 18.53 9.11 -28.74
CA GLN A 150 19.84 9.76 -28.80
C GLN A 150 19.99 10.81 -27.69
N ALA A 151 18.99 11.68 -27.51
CA ALA A 151 18.99 12.67 -26.43
C ALA A 151 19.03 12.03 -25.03
N CYS A 152 18.36 10.90 -24.81
CA CYS A 152 18.44 10.13 -23.57
C CYS A 152 19.86 9.61 -23.30
N MET A 153 20.58 9.17 -24.33
CA MET A 153 21.94 8.65 -24.19
C MET A 153 22.98 9.76 -23.96
N GLU A 154 22.72 10.97 -24.46
CA GLU A 154 23.63 12.12 -24.32
C GLU A 154 23.38 12.95 -23.04
N ASN A 155 22.15 12.96 -22.50
CA ASN A 155 21.76 13.86 -21.41
C ASN A 155 20.83 13.20 -20.36
N ASN A 156 21.36 12.93 -19.17
CA ASN A 156 20.59 12.37 -18.05
C ASN A 156 19.38 13.22 -17.64
N LYS A 157 19.43 14.55 -17.75
CA LYS A 157 18.29 15.42 -17.42
C LYS A 157 17.11 15.20 -18.36
N TYR A 158 17.38 14.82 -19.60
CA TYR A 158 16.32 14.46 -20.54
C TYR A 158 15.62 13.17 -20.11
N VAL A 159 16.39 12.16 -19.67
CA VAL A 159 15.85 10.92 -19.09
C VAL A 159 15.02 11.21 -17.82
N GLU A 160 15.46 12.12 -16.96
CA GLU A 160 14.69 12.55 -15.78
C GLU A 160 13.35 13.20 -16.16
N GLY A 161 13.32 13.98 -17.26
CA GLY A 161 12.09 14.52 -17.83
C GLY A 161 11.14 13.42 -18.32
N ILE A 162 11.63 12.49 -19.14
CA ILE A 162 10.86 11.34 -19.62
C ILE A 162 10.33 10.48 -18.47
N LEU A 163 11.18 10.21 -17.48
CA LEU A 163 10.80 9.47 -16.27
C LEU A 163 9.70 10.20 -15.49
N SER A 164 9.78 11.52 -15.38
CA SER A 164 8.75 12.30 -14.68
C SER A 164 7.42 12.26 -15.40
N VAL A 165 7.41 12.26 -16.73
CA VAL A 165 6.21 12.07 -17.55
C VAL A 165 5.63 10.67 -17.39
N TYR A 166 6.48 9.64 -17.41
CA TYR A 166 6.07 8.26 -17.11
C TYR A 166 5.36 8.18 -15.76
N GLU A 167 5.95 8.74 -14.70
CA GLU A 167 5.35 8.75 -13.35
C GLU A 167 4.06 9.59 -13.28
N ALA A 168 4.02 10.72 -13.97
CA ALA A 168 2.83 11.58 -14.06
C ALA A 168 1.65 10.85 -14.72
N SER A 169 1.93 10.02 -15.73
CA SER A 169 0.89 9.30 -16.47
C SER A 169 0.03 8.38 -15.59
N PHE A 170 0.56 7.87 -14.47
CA PHE A 170 -0.19 6.98 -13.55
C PHE A 170 -1.27 7.69 -12.72
N TYR A 171 -1.37 9.01 -12.83
CA TYR A 171 -2.45 9.82 -12.26
C TYR A 171 -3.60 10.04 -13.25
N SER A 172 -3.63 9.28 -14.35
CA SER A 172 -4.74 9.26 -15.30
C SER A 172 -6.05 8.84 -14.65
N ILE A 173 -7.15 9.39 -15.15
CA ILE A 173 -8.53 9.00 -14.83
C ILE A 173 -9.20 8.34 -16.06
N GLU A 174 -10.41 7.82 -15.89
CA GLU A 174 -11.15 7.21 -17.00
C GLU A 174 -11.39 8.20 -18.16
N GLY A 175 -11.15 7.74 -19.39
CA GLY A 175 -11.32 8.54 -20.61
C GLY A 175 -10.07 9.30 -21.10
N GLU A 176 -8.97 9.26 -20.35
CA GLU A 176 -7.76 10.02 -20.66
C GLU A 176 -6.75 9.29 -21.55
N LYS A 177 -7.04 9.29 -22.85
CA LYS A 177 -6.21 8.62 -23.86
C LYS A 177 -4.80 9.19 -24.01
N ILE A 178 -4.59 10.50 -23.81
CA ILE A 178 -3.28 11.13 -24.00
C ILE A 178 -2.30 10.57 -22.97
N LEU A 179 -2.72 10.45 -21.69
CA LEU A 179 -1.86 9.89 -20.65
C LEU A 179 -1.57 8.40 -20.85
N GLU A 180 -2.51 7.65 -21.44
CA GLU A 180 -2.30 6.24 -21.82
C GLU A 180 -1.23 6.12 -22.91
N GLU A 181 -1.37 6.86 -24.02
CA GLU A 181 -0.40 6.89 -25.12
C GLU A 181 0.99 7.35 -24.63
N VAL A 182 1.02 8.39 -23.80
CA VAL A 182 2.26 8.90 -23.21
C VAL A 182 2.90 7.87 -22.27
N ARG A 183 2.12 7.13 -21.48
CA ARG A 183 2.64 6.06 -20.60
C ARG A 183 3.30 4.95 -21.43
N GLU A 184 2.62 4.50 -22.48
CA GLU A 184 3.15 3.45 -23.36
C GLU A 184 4.44 3.88 -24.04
N PHE A 185 4.45 5.08 -24.61
CA PHE A 185 5.63 5.64 -25.28
C PHE A 185 6.81 5.78 -24.32
N THR A 186 6.61 6.45 -23.19
CA THR A 186 7.68 6.68 -22.21
C THR A 186 8.17 5.38 -21.59
N SER A 187 7.29 4.41 -21.32
CA SER A 187 7.69 3.08 -20.86
C SER A 187 8.59 2.38 -21.87
N GLY A 188 8.24 2.43 -23.17
CA GLY A 188 9.04 1.86 -24.25
C GLY A 188 10.43 2.49 -24.34
N LEU A 189 10.50 3.82 -24.31
CA LEU A 189 11.76 4.58 -24.37
C LEU A 189 12.66 4.29 -23.17
N LEU A 190 12.09 4.25 -21.95
CA LEU A 190 12.84 3.97 -20.72
C LEU A 190 13.36 2.52 -20.67
N LYS A 191 12.58 1.54 -21.14
CA LYS A 191 13.02 0.13 -21.24
C LYS A 191 14.20 -0.01 -22.20
N GLU A 192 14.15 0.68 -23.33
CA GLU A 192 15.23 0.69 -24.33
C GLU A 192 16.48 1.41 -23.82
N TYR A 193 16.34 2.52 -23.08
CA TYR A 193 17.45 3.19 -22.41
C TYR A 193 18.18 2.25 -21.44
N ILE A 194 17.43 1.45 -20.66
CA ILE A 194 18.01 0.44 -19.77
C ILE A 194 18.70 -0.69 -20.56
N SER A 195 18.15 -1.14 -21.68
CA SER A 195 18.73 -2.25 -22.46
C SER A 195 20.03 -1.85 -23.15
N LEU A 196 20.07 -0.72 -23.85
CA LEU A 196 21.25 -0.23 -24.58
C LEU A 196 22.41 0.06 -23.64
N SER A 197 22.10 0.60 -22.47
CA SER A 197 23.10 0.98 -21.50
C SER A 197 23.70 -0.22 -20.73
N LYS A 198 23.22 -1.46 -20.93
CA LYS A 198 23.89 -2.70 -20.47
C LYS A 198 25.13 -3.04 -21.30
N GLY A 199 25.21 -2.62 -22.56
CA GLY A 199 26.36 -2.86 -23.43
C GLY A 199 27.59 -1.98 -23.13
N GLN A 200 27.44 -0.93 -22.33
CA GLN A 200 28.46 0.06 -22.00
C GLN A 200 28.95 -0.04 -20.53
N GLN A 201 28.96 -1.24 -19.94
CA GLN A 201 29.25 -1.46 -18.51
C GLN A 201 30.52 -0.76 -18.00
N GLN A 202 31.57 -0.67 -18.82
CA GLN A 202 32.84 -0.03 -18.44
C GLN A 202 32.76 1.51 -18.37
N GLU A 203 31.91 2.14 -19.19
CA GLU A 203 31.72 3.60 -19.24
C GLU A 203 30.71 4.07 -18.19
N VAL A 204 29.69 3.24 -17.93
CA VAL A 204 28.64 3.45 -16.92
C VAL A 204 29.20 3.48 -15.50
N ALA A 205 30.17 2.62 -15.19
CA ALA A 205 30.78 2.55 -13.86
C ALA A 205 31.47 3.87 -13.45
N ASN A 206 31.89 4.67 -14.44
CA ASN A 206 32.60 5.94 -14.20
C ASN A 206 31.68 7.17 -14.22
N ASN A 207 30.41 7.04 -14.64
CA ASN A 207 29.43 8.14 -14.66
C ASN A 207 28.36 7.96 -13.58
N LYS A 208 28.61 8.54 -12.40
CA LYS A 208 27.73 8.49 -11.23
C LYS A 208 26.30 8.97 -11.52
N ALA A 209 26.14 10.04 -12.32
CA ALA A 209 24.83 10.58 -12.66
C ALA A 209 24.01 9.60 -13.51
N MET A 210 24.66 8.92 -14.46
CA MET A 210 23.99 7.89 -15.27
C MET A 210 23.60 6.67 -14.41
N MET A 211 24.45 6.25 -13.47
CA MET A 211 24.12 5.17 -12.54
C MET A 211 22.88 5.50 -11.68
N ILE A 212 22.79 6.71 -11.15
CA ILE A 212 21.62 7.18 -10.38
C ILE A 212 20.38 7.21 -11.27
N THR A 213 20.49 7.74 -12.49
CA THR A 213 19.39 7.79 -13.47
C THR A 213 18.87 6.39 -13.79
N LYS A 214 19.74 5.43 -14.08
CA LYS A 214 19.34 4.03 -14.30
C LYS A 214 18.66 3.41 -13.09
N ARG A 215 19.15 3.71 -11.88
CA ARG A 215 18.54 3.25 -10.62
C ARG A 215 17.11 3.78 -10.50
N LEU A 216 16.90 5.07 -10.76
CA LEU A 216 15.57 5.69 -10.76
C LEU A 216 14.64 5.08 -11.81
N VAL A 217 15.12 4.91 -13.05
CA VAL A 217 14.33 4.35 -14.15
C VAL A 217 13.96 2.89 -13.89
N THR A 218 14.92 2.07 -13.44
CA THR A 218 14.67 0.66 -13.12
C THR A 218 13.64 0.51 -12.00
N HIS A 219 13.73 1.38 -10.99
CA HIS A 219 12.78 1.38 -9.87
C HIS A 219 11.38 1.75 -10.35
N ALA A 220 11.22 2.83 -11.12
CA ALA A 220 9.92 3.26 -11.63
C ALA A 220 9.29 2.23 -12.59
N LEU A 221 10.08 1.62 -13.48
CA LEU A 221 9.59 0.57 -14.40
C LEU A 221 9.17 -0.71 -13.67
N GLY A 222 9.70 -0.98 -12.46
CA GLY A 222 9.29 -2.11 -11.64
C GLY A 222 7.92 -1.89 -10.98
N LEU A 223 7.65 -0.67 -10.52
CA LEU A 223 6.35 -0.21 -10.02
C LEU A 223 6.41 1.33 -9.95
N PRO A 224 5.42 2.08 -10.45
CA PRO A 224 5.45 3.53 -10.44
C PRO A 224 5.21 4.08 -9.03
N ILE A 225 5.64 5.31 -8.78
CA ILE A 225 5.52 5.98 -7.47
C ILE A 225 4.07 6.04 -6.97
N GLN A 226 3.11 6.20 -7.87
CA GLN A 226 1.68 6.25 -7.51
C GLN A 226 1.17 4.93 -6.92
N TRP A 227 1.80 3.81 -7.26
CA TRP A 227 1.42 2.45 -6.85
C TRP A 227 2.33 1.91 -5.73
N ARG A 228 3.26 2.70 -5.22
CA ARG A 228 4.16 2.34 -4.12
C ARG A 228 3.67 2.87 -2.78
N THR A 229 3.91 2.13 -1.71
CA THR A 229 3.72 2.65 -0.36
C THR A 229 4.76 3.74 -0.07
N GLN A 230 4.31 4.88 0.47
CA GLN A 230 5.18 6.04 0.67
C GLN A 230 6.38 5.70 1.56
N ARG A 231 6.17 4.84 2.55
CA ARG A 231 7.22 4.56 3.53
C ARG A 231 8.32 3.65 3.00
N MET A 232 7.99 2.65 2.17
CA MET A 232 9.00 1.86 1.47
C MET A 232 9.75 2.70 0.43
N GLU A 233 9.03 3.55 -0.31
CA GLU A 233 9.66 4.51 -1.24
C GLU A 233 10.64 5.42 -0.50
N ALA A 234 10.25 5.95 0.68
CA ALA A 234 11.12 6.81 1.47
C ALA A 234 12.42 6.12 1.89
N ARG A 235 12.35 4.87 2.37
CA ARG A 235 13.57 4.12 2.73
C ARG A 235 14.52 4.01 1.54
N TRP A 236 14.00 3.62 0.38
CA TRP A 236 14.79 3.46 -0.84
C TRP A 236 15.30 4.79 -1.40
N TYR A 237 14.48 5.84 -1.31
CA TYR A 237 14.81 7.16 -1.86
C TYR A 237 15.82 7.90 -1.00
N ILE A 238 15.85 7.72 0.33
CA ILE A 238 16.89 8.29 1.19
C ILE A 238 18.28 7.86 0.71
N ASP A 239 18.49 6.57 0.46
CA ASP A 239 19.78 6.05 -0.06
C ASP A 239 20.09 6.65 -1.43
N THR A 240 19.08 6.72 -2.30
CA THR A 240 19.21 7.25 -3.66
C THR A 240 19.51 8.76 -3.65
N TYR A 241 18.91 9.51 -2.74
CA TYR A 241 19.10 10.95 -2.56
C TYR A 241 20.49 11.25 -2.01
N GLU A 242 21.00 10.44 -1.08
CA GLU A 242 22.38 10.54 -0.57
C GLU A 242 23.43 10.32 -1.68
N MET A 243 23.14 9.47 -2.67
CA MET A 243 24.00 9.28 -3.83
C MET A 243 24.09 10.55 -4.70
N MET A 244 23.07 11.42 -4.71
CA MET A 244 22.99 12.65 -5.50
C MET A 244 23.82 13.81 -4.92
N LYS A 245 25.01 13.56 -4.36
CA LYS A 245 25.84 14.52 -3.61
C LYS A 245 25.93 15.95 -4.19
N ASP A 246 25.91 16.11 -5.50
CA ASP A 246 26.05 17.42 -6.17
C ASP A 246 24.74 18.23 -6.24
N SER A 247 23.58 17.59 -6.10
CA SER A 247 22.24 18.22 -6.18
C SER A 247 21.36 17.95 -4.95
N MET A 248 21.88 17.21 -3.97
CA MET A 248 21.23 16.85 -2.72
C MET A 248 21.30 18.01 -1.72
N ALA A 249 20.20 18.30 -1.01
CA ALA A 249 20.16 19.29 0.06
C ALA A 249 20.48 18.61 1.41
N PRO A 250 21.64 18.87 2.05
CA PRO A 250 22.07 18.15 3.25
C PRO A 250 21.06 18.20 4.40
N LEU A 251 20.43 19.36 4.58
CA LEU A 251 19.39 19.57 5.58
C LEU A 251 18.17 18.64 5.39
N LEU A 252 17.75 18.40 4.14
CA LEU A 252 16.62 17.51 3.86
C LEU A 252 16.99 16.04 4.10
N LEU A 253 18.21 15.64 3.74
CA LEU A 253 18.68 14.27 3.98
C LEU A 253 18.81 13.99 5.47
N GLU A 254 19.43 14.90 6.23
CA GLU A 254 19.57 14.78 7.68
C GLU A 254 18.19 14.66 8.35
N PHE A 255 17.25 15.55 7.97
CA PHE A 255 15.90 15.48 8.50
C PHE A 255 15.19 14.18 8.13
N ALA A 256 15.34 13.70 6.89
CA ALA A 256 14.76 12.44 6.44
C ALA A 256 15.23 11.25 7.27
N LYS A 257 16.54 11.15 7.54
CA LYS A 257 17.12 10.06 8.34
C LYS A 257 16.60 10.08 9.79
N LEU A 258 16.65 11.25 10.42
CA LEU A 258 16.17 11.42 11.79
C LEU A 258 14.66 11.16 11.92
N ASP A 259 13.84 11.75 11.05
CA ASP A 259 12.40 11.47 11.01
C ASP A 259 12.14 9.99 10.74
N PHE A 260 12.90 9.37 9.83
CA PHE A 260 12.74 7.97 9.54
C PHE A 260 12.92 7.12 10.80
N ASN A 261 14.01 7.33 11.53
CA ASN A 261 14.34 6.57 12.73
C ASN A 261 13.39 6.86 13.91
N MET A 262 12.92 8.10 14.06
CA MET A 262 11.90 8.46 15.07
C MET A 262 10.54 7.81 14.79
N VAL A 263 10.15 7.73 13.52
CA VAL A 263 8.92 7.03 13.11
C VAL A 263 9.09 5.52 13.31
N GLN A 264 10.27 4.96 13.00
CA GLN A 264 10.60 3.55 13.29
C GLN A 264 10.48 3.23 14.79
N ALA A 265 10.91 4.13 15.68
CA ALA A 265 10.72 3.97 17.12
C ALA A 265 9.23 3.82 17.52
N THR A 266 8.34 4.56 16.83
CA THR A 266 6.88 4.40 17.03
C THR A 266 6.39 3.03 16.58
N TYR A 267 6.91 2.51 15.47
CA TYR A 267 6.57 1.18 14.98
C TYR A 267 7.02 0.07 15.94
N GLN A 268 8.20 0.19 16.53
CA GLN A 268 8.68 -0.77 17.53
C GLN A 268 7.73 -0.85 18.73
N GLU A 269 7.22 0.27 19.22
CA GLU A 269 6.23 0.29 20.30
C GLU A 269 4.86 -0.28 19.89
N ASP A 270 4.47 -0.09 18.63
CA ASP A 270 3.28 -0.73 18.05
C ASP A 270 3.47 -2.26 17.94
N LEU A 271 4.62 -2.72 17.44
CA LEU A 271 4.99 -4.13 17.33
C LEU A 271 5.05 -4.83 18.69
N LYS A 272 5.67 -4.20 19.69
CA LYS A 272 5.69 -4.74 21.07
C LYS A 272 4.29 -4.95 21.61
N TYR A 273 3.38 -4.03 21.33
CA TYR A 273 1.98 -4.15 21.72
C TYR A 273 1.28 -5.30 21.00
N ILE A 274 1.43 -5.41 19.68
CA ILE A 274 0.85 -6.51 18.88
C ILE A 274 1.41 -7.86 19.32
N SER A 275 2.71 -7.94 19.58
CA SER A 275 3.39 -9.15 20.01
C SER A 275 2.87 -9.67 21.37
N ARG A 276 2.53 -8.77 22.31
CA ARG A 276 1.88 -9.16 23.59
C ARG A 276 0.44 -9.60 23.38
N TRP A 277 -0.34 -8.83 22.63
CA TRP A 277 -1.73 -9.18 22.31
C TRP A 277 -1.83 -10.56 21.66
N ARG A 278 -0.93 -10.88 20.72
CA ARG A 278 -0.87 -12.19 20.07
C ARG A 278 -0.69 -13.33 21.09
N LEU A 279 0.16 -13.15 22.10
CA LEU A 279 0.37 -14.17 23.14
C LEU A 279 -0.83 -14.31 24.08
N GLU A 280 -1.51 -13.21 24.40
CA GLU A 280 -2.70 -13.22 25.28
C GLU A 280 -3.88 -14.00 24.70
N LEU A 281 -3.92 -14.21 23.38
CA LEU A 281 -4.97 -14.98 22.73
C LEU A 281 -4.85 -16.51 22.93
N ASP A 282 -3.76 -17.01 23.54
CA ASP A 282 -3.49 -18.43 23.86
C ASP A 282 -3.73 -19.40 22.68
N TYR A 283 -2.95 -19.18 21.63
CA TYR A 283 -3.22 -19.61 20.26
C TYR A 283 -2.71 -21.00 19.88
N VAL A 284 -2.31 -21.85 20.84
CA VAL A 284 -1.52 -23.07 20.55
C VAL A 284 -2.17 -23.97 19.49
N GLU A 285 -3.47 -24.27 19.61
CA GLU A 285 -4.19 -25.11 18.62
C GLU A 285 -4.53 -24.37 17.32
N ILE A 286 -4.63 -23.03 17.33
CA ILE A 286 -4.87 -22.25 16.11
C ILE A 286 -3.60 -22.15 15.26
N LEU A 287 -2.44 -22.03 15.91
CA LEU A 287 -1.14 -21.98 15.25
C LEU A 287 -0.75 -23.31 14.59
N GLU A 288 -1.44 -24.41 14.91
CA GLU A 288 -1.22 -25.70 14.23
C GLU A 288 -1.80 -25.72 12.80
N PHE A 289 -2.89 -25.01 12.54
CA PHE A 289 -3.56 -25.03 11.23
C PHE A 289 -3.54 -23.72 10.47
N SER A 290 -3.18 -22.59 11.09
CA SER A 290 -3.21 -21.27 10.46
C SER A 290 -1.84 -20.61 10.37
N ARG A 291 -1.66 -19.81 9.32
CA ARG A 291 -0.51 -18.95 9.09
C ARG A 291 -0.38 -17.90 10.19
N ASP A 292 0.76 -17.95 10.88
CA ASP A 292 1.19 -16.91 11.82
C ASP A 292 2.05 -15.86 11.10
N ARG A 293 1.42 -14.75 10.67
CA ARG A 293 2.02 -13.71 9.81
C ARG A 293 1.94 -12.30 10.40
N TRP A 294 1.93 -12.21 11.72
CA TRP A 294 1.66 -10.94 12.42
C TRP A 294 2.64 -9.80 12.08
N MET A 295 3.91 -10.08 11.77
CA MET A 295 4.88 -9.06 11.35
C MET A 295 4.59 -8.60 9.93
N GLU A 296 4.29 -9.51 9.01
CA GLU A 296 3.90 -9.23 7.63
C GLU A 296 2.57 -8.47 7.60
N THR A 297 1.61 -8.83 8.46
CA THR A 297 0.36 -8.08 8.68
C THR A 297 0.61 -6.68 9.24
N PHE A 298 1.56 -6.53 10.17
CA PHE A 298 1.95 -5.21 10.67
C PHE A 298 2.62 -4.37 9.57
N PHE A 299 3.47 -4.99 8.75
CA PHE A 299 4.09 -4.37 7.58
C PHE A 299 3.04 -3.82 6.62
N TRP A 300 2.01 -4.62 6.33
CA TRP A 300 0.85 -4.19 5.55
C TRP A 300 0.13 -2.99 6.18
N SER A 301 -0.08 -3.03 7.50
CA SER A 301 -0.77 -1.97 8.23
C SER A 301 -0.01 -0.65 8.21
N VAL A 302 1.33 -0.70 8.31
CA VAL A 302 2.22 0.45 8.09
C VAL A 302 2.12 0.97 6.67
N GLY A 303 2.02 0.07 5.68
CA GLY A 303 1.78 0.44 4.29
C GLY A 303 0.49 1.24 4.09
N CYS A 304 -0.56 0.93 4.86
CA CYS A 304 -1.86 1.63 4.80
C CYS A 304 -1.83 3.04 5.42
N HIS A 305 -1.16 3.21 6.56
CA HIS A 305 -0.97 4.51 7.24
C HIS A 305 0.28 4.49 8.10
N PHE A 306 1.34 5.12 7.59
CA PHE A 306 2.67 5.07 8.20
C PHE A 306 2.86 6.16 9.26
N GLU A 307 2.10 7.26 9.20
CA GLU A 307 2.31 8.43 10.03
C GLU A 307 2.08 8.12 11.52
N PRO A 308 2.92 8.62 12.46
CA PRO A 308 2.82 8.29 13.88
C PRO A 308 1.44 8.52 14.50
N LYS A 309 0.70 9.53 14.02
CA LYS A 309 -0.66 9.87 14.48
C LYS A 309 -1.68 8.74 14.29
N PHE A 310 -1.43 7.81 13.36
CA PHE A 310 -2.31 6.69 13.04
C PHE A 310 -1.96 5.38 13.77
N ARG A 311 -1.23 5.44 14.89
CA ARG A 311 -0.87 4.26 15.68
C ARG A 311 -2.06 3.38 16.08
N ASN A 312 -3.19 3.98 16.45
CA ASN A 312 -4.37 3.22 16.85
C ASN A 312 -4.93 2.43 15.66
N TYR A 313 -5.01 3.09 14.50
CA TYR A 313 -5.42 2.45 13.26
C TYR A 313 -4.51 1.29 12.88
N ARG A 314 -3.19 1.49 12.88
CA ARG A 314 -2.25 0.39 12.59
C ARG A 314 -2.43 -0.79 13.52
N ARG A 315 -2.56 -0.56 14.82
CA ARG A 315 -2.75 -1.63 15.82
C ARG A 315 -4.04 -2.40 15.57
N GLN A 316 -5.17 -1.69 15.47
CA GLN A 316 -6.46 -2.34 15.27
C GLN A 316 -6.55 -3.06 13.92
N LEU A 317 -5.99 -2.48 12.86
CA LEU A 317 -5.90 -3.13 11.55
C LEU A 317 -5.05 -4.40 11.61
N THR A 318 -3.89 -4.36 12.27
CA THR A 318 -3.00 -5.52 12.39
C THR A 318 -3.72 -6.66 13.10
N LYS A 319 -4.33 -6.38 14.26
CA LYS A 319 -5.09 -7.36 15.04
C LYS A 319 -6.19 -8.01 14.20
N LEU A 320 -6.98 -7.17 13.53
CA LEU A 320 -8.07 -7.62 12.68
C LEU A 320 -7.56 -8.51 11.55
N CYS A 321 -6.56 -8.06 10.78
CA CYS A 321 -6.04 -8.82 9.64
C CYS A 321 -5.39 -10.15 10.05
N CYS A 322 -4.71 -10.22 11.21
CA CYS A 322 -4.23 -11.50 11.74
C CYS A 322 -5.38 -12.50 11.94
N LEU A 323 -6.51 -12.02 12.50
CA LEU A 323 -7.70 -12.85 12.67
C LEU A 323 -8.33 -13.22 11.33
N LEU A 324 -8.36 -12.32 10.35
CA LEU A 324 -8.88 -12.63 9.03
C LEU A 324 -8.08 -13.73 8.35
N THR A 325 -6.75 -13.72 8.46
CA THR A 325 -5.92 -14.83 7.97
C THR A 325 -6.22 -16.14 8.69
N THR A 326 -6.47 -16.10 10.01
CA THR A 326 -6.93 -17.29 10.73
C THR A 326 -8.28 -17.79 10.23
N ILE A 327 -9.22 -16.90 9.93
CA ILE A 327 -10.53 -17.28 9.39
C ILE A 327 -10.41 -17.80 7.95
N ASP A 328 -9.56 -17.20 7.12
CA ASP A 328 -9.23 -17.67 5.76
C ASP A 328 -8.74 -19.12 5.80
N ASP A 329 -7.71 -19.40 6.61
CA ASP A 329 -7.17 -20.76 6.79
C ASP A 329 -8.21 -21.73 7.37
N LEU A 330 -9.08 -21.23 8.24
CA LEU A 330 -10.14 -22.03 8.83
C LEU A 330 -11.13 -22.52 7.76
N TYR A 331 -11.49 -21.66 6.80
CA TYR A 331 -12.43 -22.00 5.73
C TYR A 331 -11.77 -22.86 4.64
N ASP A 332 -10.56 -22.50 4.20
CA ASP A 332 -9.93 -23.14 3.04
C ASP A 332 -9.26 -24.46 3.38
N ASN A 333 -8.67 -24.55 4.58
CA ASN A 333 -7.77 -25.65 4.92
C ASN A 333 -8.31 -26.55 6.03
N TYR A 334 -9.07 -26.04 6.99
CA TYR A 334 -9.39 -26.78 8.22
C TYR A 334 -10.81 -27.36 8.26
N CYS A 335 -11.82 -26.56 7.99
CA CYS A 335 -13.21 -26.93 8.21
C CYS A 335 -13.78 -27.85 7.13
N SER A 336 -14.64 -28.77 7.55
CA SER A 336 -15.58 -29.42 6.64
C SER A 336 -16.69 -28.46 6.18
N PRO A 337 -17.37 -28.71 5.04
CA PRO A 337 -18.46 -27.84 4.57
C PRO A 337 -19.56 -27.58 5.61
N ASP A 338 -19.90 -28.58 6.44
CA ASP A 338 -20.87 -28.43 7.52
C ASP A 338 -20.35 -27.51 8.64
N GLU A 339 -19.08 -27.64 9.02
CA GLU A 339 -18.43 -26.78 10.01
C GLU A 339 -18.32 -25.32 9.52
N ILE A 340 -18.03 -25.10 8.24
CA ILE A 340 -18.02 -23.77 7.62
C ILE A 340 -19.40 -23.11 7.78
N LYS A 341 -20.46 -23.84 7.44
CA LYS A 341 -21.84 -23.34 7.57
C LYS A 341 -22.20 -23.05 9.03
N MET A 342 -21.85 -23.95 9.94
CA MET A 342 -22.06 -23.76 11.38
C MET A 342 -21.36 -22.50 11.90
N PHE A 343 -20.11 -22.28 11.52
CA PHE A 343 -19.34 -21.10 11.90
C PHE A 343 -19.97 -19.82 11.34
N THR A 344 -20.32 -19.82 10.06
CA THR A 344 -20.93 -18.66 9.40
C THR A 344 -22.26 -18.30 10.05
N ASP A 345 -23.10 -19.29 10.35
CA ASP A 345 -24.37 -19.07 11.04
C ASP A 345 -24.20 -18.47 12.43
N ALA A 346 -23.16 -18.88 13.17
CA ALA A 346 -22.82 -18.28 14.46
C ALA A 346 -22.39 -16.81 14.31
N ILE A 347 -21.53 -16.50 13.35
CA ILE A 347 -21.09 -15.13 13.03
C ILE A 347 -22.28 -14.24 12.64
N VAL A 348 -23.19 -14.73 11.79
CA VAL A 348 -24.38 -13.98 11.36
C VAL A 348 -25.30 -13.67 12.55
N ARG A 349 -25.49 -14.64 13.47
CA ARG A 349 -26.26 -14.41 14.70
C ARG A 349 -25.59 -13.41 15.64
N TRP A 350 -24.25 -13.41 15.68
CA TRP A 350 -23.42 -12.54 16.52
C TRP A 350 -23.83 -12.60 18.00
N ASP A 351 -24.10 -13.81 18.50
CA ASP A 351 -24.50 -14.07 19.89
C ASP A 351 -23.46 -15.01 20.54
N ILE A 352 -22.84 -14.54 21.62
CA ILE A 352 -21.79 -15.28 22.35
C ILE A 352 -22.29 -16.63 22.88
N ASN A 353 -23.59 -16.78 23.13
CA ASN A 353 -24.14 -18.05 23.61
C ASN A 353 -24.13 -19.14 22.53
N THR A 354 -24.05 -18.77 21.25
CA THR A 354 -23.98 -19.73 20.14
C THR A 354 -22.69 -20.55 20.14
N VAL A 355 -21.66 -20.06 20.85
CA VAL A 355 -20.37 -20.73 21.03
C VAL A 355 -20.51 -22.09 21.69
N GLU A 356 -21.52 -22.32 22.55
CA GLU A 356 -21.69 -23.61 23.23
C GLU A 356 -21.85 -24.79 22.26
N GLY A 357 -22.49 -24.56 21.12
CA GLY A 357 -22.78 -25.59 20.10
C GLY A 357 -21.69 -25.80 19.04
N LEU A 358 -20.59 -25.03 19.08
CA LEU A 358 -19.51 -25.14 18.10
C LEU A 358 -18.43 -26.17 18.52
N PRO A 359 -17.70 -26.80 17.59
CA PRO A 359 -16.43 -27.47 17.88
C PRO A 359 -15.42 -26.50 18.53
N TYR A 360 -14.51 -27.02 19.37
CA TYR A 360 -13.61 -26.19 20.20
C TYR A 360 -12.84 -25.13 19.39
N VAL A 361 -12.17 -25.51 18.29
CA VAL A 361 -11.44 -24.54 17.45
C VAL A 361 -12.35 -23.42 16.93
N LEU A 362 -13.56 -23.75 16.49
CA LEU A 362 -14.54 -22.76 16.05
C LEU A 362 -14.99 -21.84 17.19
N LYS A 363 -15.08 -22.36 18.42
CA LYS A 363 -15.33 -21.54 19.62
C LYS A 363 -14.24 -20.49 19.82
N VAL A 364 -12.98 -20.91 19.73
CA VAL A 364 -11.84 -20.02 19.93
C VAL A 364 -11.81 -18.95 18.83
N CYS A 365 -11.90 -19.33 17.56
CA CYS A 365 -11.92 -18.39 16.44
C CYS A 365 -13.09 -17.40 16.51
N PHE A 366 -14.30 -17.88 16.82
CA PHE A 366 -15.46 -17.00 16.99
C PHE A 366 -15.25 -16.01 18.14
N THR A 367 -14.79 -16.50 19.29
CA THR A 367 -14.61 -15.68 20.50
C THR A 367 -13.52 -14.63 20.28
N ALA A 368 -12.41 -14.98 19.62
CA ALA A 368 -11.34 -14.05 19.28
C ALA A 368 -11.83 -12.93 18.34
N MET A 369 -12.59 -13.28 17.29
CA MET A 369 -13.22 -12.32 16.38
C MET A 369 -14.22 -11.43 17.12
N PHE A 370 -15.12 -12.04 17.91
CA PHE A 370 -16.13 -11.34 18.70
C PHE A 370 -15.48 -10.32 19.65
N ASN A 371 -14.50 -10.74 20.44
CA ASN A 371 -13.82 -9.86 21.40
C ASN A 371 -13.10 -8.71 20.69
N THR A 372 -12.36 -9.00 19.62
CA THR A 372 -11.58 -7.99 18.90
C THR A 372 -12.48 -6.95 18.22
N VAL A 373 -13.57 -7.37 17.58
CA VAL A 373 -14.52 -6.45 16.94
C VAL A 373 -15.25 -5.59 17.97
N ASN A 374 -15.64 -6.18 19.11
CA ASN A 374 -16.24 -5.40 20.21
C ASN A 374 -15.23 -4.42 20.85
N GLU A 375 -13.96 -4.80 20.97
CA GLU A 375 -12.90 -3.91 21.43
C GLU A 375 -12.71 -2.73 20.47
N ILE A 376 -12.64 -2.98 19.16
CA ILE A 376 -12.57 -1.93 18.14
C ILE A 376 -13.78 -1.00 18.25
N ALA A 377 -15.00 -1.56 18.38
CA ALA A 377 -16.21 -0.76 18.54
C ALA A 377 -16.19 0.10 19.82
N TYR A 378 -15.66 -0.44 20.92
CA TYR A 378 -15.48 0.29 22.17
C TYR A 378 -14.45 1.41 22.03
N ASP A 379 -13.34 1.17 21.33
CA ASP A 379 -12.35 2.20 21.06
C ASP A 379 -12.90 3.33 20.18
N VAL A 380 -13.72 3.01 19.18
CA VAL A 380 -14.42 4.01 18.37
C VAL A 380 -15.39 4.81 19.24
N LEU A 381 -16.16 4.16 20.12
CA LEU A 381 -17.03 4.84 21.06
C LEU A 381 -16.25 5.77 22.00
N LYS A 382 -15.14 5.29 22.56
CA LYS A 382 -14.31 6.03 23.52
C LYS A 382 -13.64 7.25 22.86
N ASN A 383 -13.14 7.10 21.64
CA ASN A 383 -12.36 8.14 20.98
C ASN A 383 -13.22 9.12 20.18
N HIS A 384 -14.34 8.65 19.61
CA HIS A 384 -15.16 9.40 18.65
C HIS A 384 -16.63 9.54 19.08
N GLY A 385 -17.04 8.92 20.19
CA GLY A 385 -18.41 9.00 20.69
C GLY A 385 -19.44 8.22 19.86
N PHE A 386 -19.00 7.35 18.94
CA PHE A 386 -19.88 6.64 18.01
C PHE A 386 -19.97 5.14 18.29
N HIS A 387 -21.19 4.59 18.32
CA HIS A 387 -21.43 3.16 18.50
C HIS A 387 -21.36 2.40 17.17
N ALA A 388 -20.15 1.95 16.78
CA ALA A 388 -19.91 1.29 15.49
C ALA A 388 -20.29 -0.21 15.41
N ILE A 389 -20.64 -0.84 16.55
CA ILE A 389 -20.76 -2.30 16.62
C ILE A 389 -21.77 -2.90 15.64
N SER A 390 -22.89 -2.21 15.38
CA SER A 390 -23.91 -2.69 14.43
C SER A 390 -23.39 -2.78 13.00
N TYR A 391 -22.51 -1.85 12.61
CA TYR A 391 -21.90 -1.81 11.28
C TYR A 391 -20.80 -2.85 11.16
N LEU A 392 -19.92 -2.92 12.17
CA LEU A 392 -18.81 -3.86 12.17
C LEU A 392 -19.29 -5.31 12.13
N LYS A 393 -20.29 -5.69 12.96
CA LYS A 393 -20.82 -7.06 12.94
C LYS A 393 -21.43 -7.44 11.59
N THR A 394 -22.11 -6.51 10.91
CA THR A 394 -22.64 -6.74 9.57
C THR A 394 -21.49 -6.99 8.58
N SER A 395 -20.44 -6.17 8.63
CA SER A 395 -19.28 -6.38 7.77
C SER A 395 -18.55 -7.71 8.03
N VAL A 396 -18.48 -8.18 9.29
CA VAL A 396 -17.92 -9.52 9.61
C VAL A 396 -18.79 -10.62 9.00
N ALA A 397 -20.11 -10.49 9.11
CA ALA A 397 -21.04 -11.43 8.50
C ALA A 397 -20.89 -11.48 6.98
N ASP A 398 -20.75 -10.32 6.32
CA ASP A 398 -20.61 -10.26 4.86
C ASP A 398 -19.25 -10.79 4.38
N PHE A 399 -18.18 -10.60 5.16
CA PHE A 399 -16.88 -11.24 4.94
C PHE A 399 -16.96 -12.78 5.02
N CYS A 400 -17.58 -13.34 6.07
CA CYS A 400 -17.72 -14.79 6.20
C CYS A 400 -18.63 -15.39 5.11
N LYS A 401 -19.70 -14.68 4.73
CA LYS A 401 -20.57 -15.10 3.62
C LYS A 401 -19.83 -15.14 2.28
N SER A 402 -18.86 -14.23 2.03
CA SER A 402 -18.09 -14.32 0.78
C SER A 402 -17.29 -15.61 0.70
N TYR A 403 -16.67 -16.10 1.79
CA TYR A 403 -16.00 -17.40 1.76
C TYR A 403 -16.96 -18.57 1.54
N LEU A 404 -18.20 -18.50 2.06
CA LEU A 404 -19.22 -19.49 1.72
C LEU A 404 -19.57 -19.49 0.23
N GLU A 405 -19.56 -18.33 -0.43
CA GLU A 405 -19.76 -18.24 -1.88
C GLU A 405 -18.55 -18.81 -2.63
N GLU A 406 -17.32 -18.51 -2.21
CA GLU A 406 -16.10 -19.06 -2.81
C GLU A 406 -16.01 -20.58 -2.69
N ALA A 407 -16.42 -21.14 -1.55
CA ALA A 407 -16.45 -22.58 -1.33
C ALA A 407 -17.35 -23.33 -2.32
N LYS A 408 -18.31 -22.66 -2.99
CA LYS A 408 -19.13 -23.28 -4.05
C LYS A 408 -18.33 -23.53 -5.33
N TRP A 409 -17.22 -22.83 -5.51
CA TRP A 409 -16.39 -22.88 -6.71
C TRP A 409 -15.38 -24.04 -6.72
N HIS A 410 -15.39 -24.90 -5.69
CA HIS A 410 -14.62 -26.15 -5.73
C HIS A 410 -15.09 -27.08 -6.86
N ASP A 411 -16.38 -27.06 -7.20
CA ASP A 411 -16.97 -27.93 -8.22
C ASP A 411 -17.27 -27.21 -9.55
N HIS A 412 -17.06 -25.89 -9.63
CA HIS A 412 -17.28 -25.10 -10.84
C HIS A 412 -16.39 -23.87 -10.93
N THR A 413 -16.01 -23.47 -12.15
CA THR A 413 -15.28 -22.22 -12.38
C THR A 413 -16.25 -21.09 -12.73
N PRO A 414 -16.34 -20.00 -11.95
CA PRO A 414 -17.19 -18.85 -12.27
C PRO A 414 -16.63 -18.04 -13.45
N THR A 415 -17.42 -17.14 -14.02
CA THR A 415 -16.90 -16.09 -14.92
C THR A 415 -16.00 -15.13 -14.14
N LEU A 416 -15.09 -14.42 -14.83
CA LEU A 416 -14.22 -13.44 -14.16
C LEU A 416 -15.03 -12.34 -13.45
N ALA A 417 -16.16 -11.93 -14.04
CA ALA A 417 -17.02 -10.91 -13.44
C ALA A 417 -17.72 -11.39 -12.16
N GLU A 418 -18.23 -12.63 -12.15
CA GLU A 418 -18.81 -13.26 -10.96
C GLU A 418 -17.75 -13.42 -9.86
N TYR A 419 -16.57 -13.90 -10.22
CA TYR A 419 -15.43 -14.02 -9.31
C TYR A 419 -15.11 -12.67 -8.65
N ILE A 420 -14.85 -11.64 -9.44
CA ILE A 420 -14.45 -10.31 -8.95
C ILE A 420 -15.52 -9.71 -8.03
N ASN A 421 -16.82 -9.98 -8.27
CA ASN A 421 -17.91 -9.44 -7.44
C ASN A 421 -17.92 -9.98 -6.00
N VAL A 422 -17.38 -11.18 -5.78
CA VAL A 422 -17.25 -11.81 -4.46
C VAL A 422 -15.84 -11.64 -3.91
N ALA A 423 -14.81 -11.77 -4.74
CA ALA A 423 -13.42 -11.91 -4.29
C ALA A 423 -12.83 -10.64 -3.63
N TRP A 424 -13.42 -9.46 -3.88
CA TRP A 424 -13.04 -8.25 -3.14
C TRP A 424 -13.63 -8.19 -1.73
N PHE A 425 -14.75 -8.91 -1.48
CA PHE A 425 -15.28 -9.11 -0.13
C PHE A 425 -14.40 -10.09 0.66
N SER A 426 -14.04 -11.23 0.07
CA SER A 426 -13.17 -12.23 0.70
C SER A 426 -11.74 -11.70 0.93
N ALA A 427 -11.29 -10.76 0.11
CA ALA A 427 -10.07 -9.98 0.36
C ALA A 427 -10.17 -9.00 1.56
N GLY A 428 -11.30 -8.97 2.26
CA GLY A 428 -11.52 -8.13 3.45
C GLY A 428 -12.19 -6.79 3.18
N GLY A 429 -12.70 -6.53 1.97
CA GLY A 429 -13.20 -5.21 1.58
C GLY A 429 -14.40 -4.69 2.38
N SER A 430 -15.26 -5.60 2.85
CA SER A 430 -16.36 -5.24 3.76
C SER A 430 -15.85 -4.83 5.13
N LEU A 431 -15.04 -5.68 5.77
CA LEU A 431 -14.66 -5.58 7.18
C LEU A 431 -13.47 -4.66 7.41
N ILE A 432 -12.39 -4.79 6.65
CA ILE A 432 -11.24 -3.89 6.74
C ILE A 432 -11.65 -2.48 6.34
N GLY A 433 -12.40 -2.32 5.24
CA GLY A 433 -12.92 -1.02 4.80
C GLY A 433 -13.82 -0.36 5.85
N CYS A 434 -14.76 -1.10 6.43
CA CYS A 434 -15.65 -0.59 7.49
C CYS A 434 -14.87 -0.21 8.75
N THR A 435 -13.94 -1.06 9.17
CA THR A 435 -13.07 -0.79 10.33
C THR A 435 -12.23 0.47 10.11
N ALA A 436 -11.62 0.62 8.94
CA ALA A 436 -10.84 1.80 8.59
C ALA A 436 -11.68 3.08 8.66
N PHE A 437 -12.90 3.05 8.12
CA PHE A 437 -13.81 4.19 8.18
C PHE A 437 -14.08 4.64 9.61
N PHE A 438 -14.48 3.72 10.50
CA PHE A 438 -14.83 4.07 11.88
C PHE A 438 -13.63 4.44 12.74
N VAL A 439 -12.47 3.80 12.54
CA VAL A 439 -11.27 4.13 13.32
C VAL A 439 -10.68 5.48 12.92
N LEU A 440 -10.77 5.86 11.64
CA LEU A 440 -10.17 7.09 11.10
C LEU A 440 -11.10 8.31 11.10
N THR A 441 -12.41 8.13 11.27
CA THR A 441 -13.41 9.21 11.14
C THR A 441 -13.94 9.63 12.51
N LYS A 442 -13.62 10.87 12.91
CA LYS A 442 -13.96 11.40 14.24
C LYS A 442 -15.47 11.67 14.43
N GLU A 443 -16.21 11.97 13.35
CA GLU A 443 -17.65 12.25 13.38
C GLU A 443 -18.28 11.90 12.02
N PRO A 444 -18.80 10.67 11.82
CA PRO A 444 -19.34 10.26 10.54
C PRO A 444 -20.70 10.95 10.28
N THR A 445 -20.86 11.55 9.09
CA THR A 445 -22.16 12.10 8.67
C THR A 445 -23.14 10.97 8.36
N LYS A 446 -24.45 11.22 8.43
CA LYS A 446 -25.47 10.23 8.04
C LYS A 446 -25.25 9.72 6.61
N LEU A 447 -24.94 10.63 5.68
CA LEU A 447 -24.64 10.26 4.30
C LEU A 447 -23.42 9.32 4.21
N ALA A 448 -22.35 9.60 4.96
CA ALA A 448 -21.18 8.73 4.99
C ALA A 448 -21.48 7.35 5.62
N LEU A 449 -22.37 7.28 6.62
CA LEU A 449 -22.83 6.02 7.22
C LEU A 449 -23.67 5.18 6.24
N ASP A 450 -24.56 5.82 5.49
CA ASP A 450 -25.35 5.15 4.47
C ASP A 450 -24.43 4.67 3.33
N SER A 451 -23.47 5.50 2.92
CA SER A 451 -22.48 5.16 1.89
C SER A 451 -21.51 4.06 2.31
N ILE A 452 -21.03 4.00 3.55
CA ILE A 452 -20.09 2.93 3.94
C ILE A 452 -20.78 1.55 3.90
N MET A 453 -22.11 1.49 4.09
CA MET A 453 -22.86 0.24 3.99
C MET A 453 -23.38 -0.06 2.59
N ASP A 454 -23.52 0.95 1.73
CA ASP A 454 -23.72 0.74 0.30
C ASP A 454 -22.37 0.47 -0.39
N TYR A 455 -22.08 -0.80 -0.61
CA TYR A 455 -20.85 -1.27 -1.26
C TYR A 455 -20.65 -0.74 -2.69
N ASN A 456 -21.68 -0.23 -3.35
CA ASN A 456 -21.58 0.39 -4.67
C ASN A 456 -21.31 1.90 -4.63
N SER A 457 -21.39 2.53 -3.46
CA SER A 457 -21.24 3.98 -3.33
C SER A 457 -19.79 4.46 -3.14
N SER A 458 -18.83 3.54 -3.02
CA SER A 458 -17.42 3.85 -2.76
C SER A 458 -16.51 3.10 -3.73
N ASP A 459 -16.25 3.72 -4.87
CA ASP A 459 -15.37 3.16 -5.89
C ASP A 459 -13.93 3.04 -5.41
N VAL A 460 -13.45 3.96 -4.56
CA VAL A 460 -12.13 3.84 -3.93
C VAL A 460 -11.99 2.60 -3.03
N ARG A 461 -13.00 2.26 -2.21
CA ARG A 461 -12.93 1.06 -1.36
C ARG A 461 -12.99 -0.18 -2.22
N ARG A 462 -13.99 -0.28 -3.09
CA ARG A 462 -14.17 -1.44 -3.96
C ARG A 462 -12.93 -1.65 -4.85
N GLY A 463 -12.40 -0.57 -5.41
CA GLY A 463 -11.19 -0.59 -6.22
C GLY A 463 -9.97 -1.04 -5.44
N ALA A 464 -9.79 -0.57 -4.20
CA ALA A 464 -8.65 -0.94 -3.38
C ALA A 464 -8.58 -2.45 -3.11
N PHE A 465 -9.70 -3.05 -2.72
CA PHE A 465 -9.75 -4.48 -2.43
C PHE A 465 -9.82 -5.35 -3.68
N LYS A 466 -10.36 -4.82 -4.79
CA LYS A 466 -10.21 -5.46 -6.10
C LYS A 466 -8.73 -5.52 -6.52
N ILE A 467 -7.98 -4.43 -6.38
CA ILE A 467 -6.54 -4.43 -6.66
C ILE A 467 -5.81 -5.37 -5.71
N LEU A 468 -6.16 -5.38 -4.42
CA LEU A 468 -5.59 -6.30 -3.45
C LEU A 468 -5.74 -7.74 -3.93
N ARG A 469 -6.98 -8.17 -4.19
CA ARG A 469 -7.28 -9.52 -4.66
C ARG A 469 -6.53 -9.86 -5.95
N LEU A 470 -6.65 -9.03 -6.98
CA LEU A 470 -6.03 -9.32 -8.27
C LEU A 470 -4.50 -9.36 -8.21
N THR A 471 -3.89 -8.56 -7.32
CA THR A 471 -2.43 -8.61 -7.12
C THR A 471 -2.02 -9.87 -6.36
N ASN A 472 -2.80 -10.27 -5.35
CA ASN A 472 -2.63 -11.54 -4.65
C ASN A 472 -2.70 -12.71 -5.65
N ASP A 473 -3.78 -12.84 -6.41
CA ASP A 473 -3.95 -13.90 -7.43
C ASP A 473 -2.77 -13.94 -8.42
N LEU A 474 -2.29 -12.79 -8.89
CA LEU A 474 -1.13 -12.73 -9.78
C LEU A 474 0.13 -13.35 -9.17
N ALA A 475 0.28 -13.25 -7.85
CA ALA A 475 1.46 -13.74 -7.11
C ALA A 475 1.31 -15.17 -6.58
N THR A 476 0.09 -15.62 -6.28
CA THR A 476 -0.17 -16.89 -5.58
C THR A 476 -0.77 -17.97 -6.47
N SER A 477 -1.29 -17.64 -7.65
CA SER A 477 -2.09 -18.59 -8.45
C SER A 477 -1.41 -19.93 -8.73
N SER A 478 -0.10 -19.93 -8.94
CA SER A 478 0.64 -21.16 -9.26
C SER A 478 0.65 -22.12 -8.05
N ASP A 479 0.95 -21.58 -6.88
CA ASP A 479 1.01 -22.35 -5.63
C ASP A 479 -0.40 -22.78 -5.17
N GLU A 480 -1.43 -21.96 -5.45
CA GLU A 480 -2.84 -22.27 -5.18
C GLU A 480 -3.34 -23.43 -6.06
N ILE A 481 -2.98 -23.45 -7.35
CA ILE A 481 -3.28 -24.58 -8.25
C ILE A 481 -2.65 -25.88 -7.72
N GLU A 482 -1.38 -25.83 -7.29
CA GLU A 482 -0.68 -27.01 -6.78
C GLU A 482 -1.33 -27.59 -5.50
N ARG A 483 -1.95 -26.73 -4.68
CA ARG A 483 -2.65 -27.12 -3.45
C ARG A 483 -4.10 -27.56 -3.67
N GLY A 484 -4.66 -27.28 -4.85
CA GLY A 484 -6.04 -27.61 -5.20
C GLY A 484 -7.06 -26.61 -4.65
N ASP A 485 -6.68 -25.34 -4.56
CA ASP A 485 -7.55 -24.25 -4.12
C ASP A 485 -8.61 -23.89 -5.19
N THR A 486 -9.56 -23.02 -4.82
CA THR A 486 -10.59 -22.53 -5.76
C THR A 486 -9.95 -21.73 -6.92
N PRO A 487 -10.62 -21.65 -8.10
CA PRO A 487 -10.06 -20.90 -9.23
C PRO A 487 -9.81 -19.43 -8.91
N SER A 488 -8.58 -18.93 -9.10
CA SER A 488 -8.26 -17.50 -9.00
C SER A 488 -8.78 -16.73 -10.23
N SER A 489 -8.65 -15.40 -10.24
CA SER A 489 -8.99 -14.57 -11.40
C SER A 489 -8.31 -15.01 -12.70
N ILE A 490 -7.08 -15.54 -12.62
CA ILE A 490 -6.35 -16.05 -13.79
C ILE A 490 -7.08 -17.27 -14.38
N GLN A 491 -7.43 -18.25 -13.55
CA GLN A 491 -8.13 -19.46 -14.03
C GLN A 491 -9.55 -19.14 -14.51
N CYS A 492 -10.26 -18.23 -13.82
CA CYS A 492 -11.58 -17.78 -14.25
C CYS A 492 -11.55 -17.19 -15.67
N TYR A 493 -10.58 -16.30 -15.93
CA TYR A 493 -10.46 -15.67 -17.25
C TYR A 493 -10.00 -16.64 -18.34
N MET A 494 -9.07 -17.54 -18.03
CA MET A 494 -8.65 -18.61 -18.95
C MET A 494 -9.82 -19.52 -19.32
N HIS A 495 -10.63 -19.92 -18.34
CA HIS A 495 -11.80 -20.77 -18.54
C HIS A 495 -12.88 -20.07 -19.40
N GLU A 496 -13.14 -18.78 -19.13
CA GLU A 496 -14.15 -18.01 -19.85
C GLU A 496 -13.79 -17.74 -21.31
N THR A 497 -12.50 -17.52 -21.62
CA THR A 497 -12.06 -17.02 -22.93
C THR A 497 -11.19 -18.00 -23.73
N GLY A 498 -10.69 -19.06 -23.11
CA GLY A 498 -9.79 -20.05 -23.74
C GLY A 498 -8.39 -19.53 -24.04
N VAL A 499 -7.96 -18.40 -23.46
CA VAL A 499 -6.63 -17.83 -23.68
C VAL A 499 -5.54 -18.53 -22.86
N SER A 500 -4.27 -18.26 -23.20
CA SER A 500 -3.13 -18.73 -22.42
C SER A 500 -3.02 -18.02 -21.07
N GLU A 501 -2.35 -18.65 -20.10
CA GLU A 501 -2.09 -18.05 -18.78
C GLU A 501 -1.36 -16.71 -18.88
N SER A 502 -0.39 -16.59 -19.79
CA SER A 502 0.32 -15.33 -20.04
C SER A 502 -0.63 -14.21 -20.49
N ALA A 503 -1.53 -14.52 -21.42
CA ALA A 503 -2.54 -13.55 -21.87
C ALA A 503 -3.54 -13.21 -20.75
N ALA A 504 -3.91 -14.18 -19.91
CA ALA A 504 -4.75 -13.95 -18.75
C ALA A 504 -4.07 -13.04 -17.70
N ARG A 505 -2.80 -13.28 -17.37
CA ARG A 505 -2.01 -12.44 -16.47
C ARG A 505 -1.90 -11.00 -16.99
N GLU A 506 -1.67 -10.81 -18.29
CA GLU A 506 -1.67 -9.46 -18.90
C GLU A 506 -3.06 -8.80 -18.83
N HIS A 507 -4.13 -9.55 -19.04
CA HIS A 507 -5.49 -9.05 -18.85
C HIS A 507 -5.74 -8.60 -17.40
N ILE A 508 -5.35 -9.39 -16.40
CA ILE A 508 -5.51 -9.03 -14.98
C ILE A 508 -4.70 -7.76 -14.64
N LYS A 509 -3.48 -7.60 -15.15
CA LYS A 509 -2.70 -6.36 -15.00
C LYS A 509 -3.41 -5.16 -15.64
N HIS A 510 -4.03 -5.33 -16.81
CA HIS A 510 -4.85 -4.30 -17.43
C HIS A 510 -6.05 -3.93 -16.54
N VAL A 511 -6.77 -4.92 -15.99
CA VAL A 511 -7.89 -4.69 -15.05
C VAL A 511 -7.44 -3.92 -13.80
N ILE A 512 -6.24 -4.19 -13.27
CA ILE A 512 -5.65 -3.41 -12.17
C ILE A 512 -5.42 -1.95 -12.59
N SER A 513 -4.85 -1.72 -13.78
CA SER A 513 -4.63 -0.37 -14.32
C SER A 513 -5.95 0.40 -14.50
N GLU A 514 -6.99 -0.24 -15.06
CA GLU A 514 -8.32 0.37 -15.19
C GLU A 514 -8.92 0.70 -13.83
N THR A 515 -8.76 -0.19 -12.86
CA THR A 515 -9.27 0.03 -11.49
C THR A 515 -8.57 1.22 -10.83
N TRP A 516 -7.27 1.40 -11.04
CA TRP A 516 -6.53 2.59 -10.58
C TRP A 516 -7.06 3.89 -11.20
N LYS A 517 -7.39 3.90 -12.50
CA LYS A 517 -7.96 5.10 -13.16
C LYS A 517 -9.29 5.50 -12.55
N LYS A 518 -10.14 4.51 -12.25
CA LYS A 518 -11.41 4.74 -11.54
C LYS A 518 -11.20 5.35 -10.15
N MET A 519 -10.30 4.75 -9.37
CA MET A 519 -9.96 5.25 -8.02
C MET A 519 -9.32 6.65 -8.04
N ASN A 520 -8.52 6.96 -9.06
CA ASN A 520 -7.97 8.31 -9.25
C ASN A 520 -9.09 9.33 -9.51
N GLY A 521 -10.12 8.96 -10.27
CA GLY A 521 -11.30 9.81 -10.54
C GLY A 521 -12.01 10.26 -9.27
N ASP A 522 -12.18 9.35 -8.31
CA ASP A 522 -12.84 9.63 -7.03
C ASP A 522 -12.16 10.73 -6.23
N LYS A 523 -10.84 10.92 -6.35
CA LYS A 523 -10.10 11.98 -5.66
C LYS A 523 -10.50 13.39 -6.11
N PHE A 524 -11.00 13.54 -7.34
CA PHE A 524 -11.48 14.81 -7.88
C PHE A 524 -12.94 15.08 -7.54
N SER A 525 -13.68 14.04 -7.14
CA SER A 525 -15.06 14.16 -6.69
C SER A 525 -15.13 14.69 -5.25
N ARG A 526 -16.22 15.38 -4.90
CA ARG A 526 -16.51 15.72 -3.49
C ARG A 526 -16.89 14.44 -2.74
N SER A 527 -15.89 13.71 -2.26
CA SER A 527 -16.12 12.49 -1.49
C SER A 527 -16.85 12.79 -0.18
N VAL A 528 -17.76 11.89 0.20
CA VAL A 528 -18.46 11.92 1.49
C VAL A 528 -17.56 11.42 2.64
N PHE A 529 -16.43 10.80 2.31
CA PHE A 529 -15.50 10.23 3.27
C PHE A 529 -14.35 11.20 3.60
N SER A 530 -13.74 11.00 4.76
CA SER A 530 -12.58 11.79 5.20
C SER A 530 -11.34 11.51 4.34
N GLY A 531 -10.46 12.50 4.17
CA GLY A 531 -9.19 12.32 3.44
C GLY A 531 -8.36 11.16 3.98
N SER A 532 -8.28 11.01 5.31
CA SER A 532 -7.58 9.89 5.95
C SER A 532 -8.14 8.52 5.54
N PHE A 533 -9.46 8.39 5.37
CA PHE A 533 -10.06 7.13 4.89
C PHE A 533 -9.73 6.89 3.42
N ILE A 534 -9.84 7.91 2.56
CA ILE A 534 -9.49 7.80 1.14
C ILE A 534 -8.02 7.40 0.97
N ASP A 535 -7.12 8.03 1.73
CA ASP A 535 -5.69 7.71 1.71
C ASP A 535 -5.45 6.28 2.21
N ALA A 536 -6.18 5.80 3.23
CA ALA A 536 -6.09 4.41 3.68
C ALA A 536 -6.42 3.42 2.55
N MET A 537 -7.51 3.65 1.81
CA MET A 537 -7.93 2.75 0.72
C MET A 537 -6.92 2.76 -0.44
N LEU A 538 -6.45 3.94 -0.87
CA LEU A 538 -5.40 4.04 -1.89
C LEU A 538 -4.11 3.34 -1.44
N ASN A 539 -3.75 3.49 -0.16
CA ASN A 539 -2.59 2.85 0.42
C ASN A 539 -2.77 1.34 0.61
N THR A 540 -3.99 0.83 0.79
CA THR A 540 -4.27 -0.61 0.77
C THR A 540 -3.92 -1.21 -0.60
N ALA A 541 -4.31 -0.54 -1.71
CA ALA A 541 -3.93 -0.97 -3.06
C ALA A 541 -2.41 -0.90 -3.29
N ARG A 542 -1.73 0.13 -2.77
CA ARG A 542 -0.27 0.24 -2.85
C ARG A 542 0.42 -0.84 -2.04
N ALA A 543 -0.07 -1.11 -0.82
CA ALA A 543 0.48 -2.12 0.06
C ALA A 543 0.40 -3.51 -0.58
N SER A 544 -0.73 -3.85 -1.21
CA SER A 544 -0.87 -5.11 -1.92
C SER A 544 0.11 -5.24 -3.08
N GLN A 545 0.24 -4.20 -3.91
CA GLN A 545 1.18 -4.22 -5.04
C GLN A 545 2.64 -4.29 -4.61
N CYS A 546 3.00 -3.73 -3.45
CA CYS A 546 4.35 -3.86 -2.90
C CYS A 546 4.62 -5.25 -2.31
N ILE A 547 3.68 -5.81 -1.55
CA ILE A 547 3.86 -7.10 -0.86
C ILE A 547 3.87 -8.27 -1.85
N TYR A 548 3.01 -8.22 -2.86
CA TYR A 548 2.92 -9.25 -3.89
C TYR A 548 3.77 -8.98 -5.13
N GLN A 549 4.69 -8.00 -5.08
CA GLN A 549 5.44 -7.57 -6.27
C GLN A 549 6.31 -8.70 -6.86
N PHE A 550 6.88 -9.54 -5.99
CA PHE A 550 7.89 -10.54 -6.35
C PHE A 550 7.49 -11.97 -5.96
N GLY A 551 6.19 -12.21 -5.77
CA GLY A 551 5.64 -13.49 -5.30
C GLY A 551 4.81 -13.32 -4.03
N ASP A 552 4.55 -14.41 -3.31
CA ASP A 552 3.77 -14.38 -2.08
C ASP A 552 4.58 -13.83 -0.88
N GLY A 553 4.70 -12.51 -0.80
CA GLY A 553 5.33 -11.81 0.33
C GLY A 553 4.51 -11.83 1.63
N TYR A 554 3.33 -12.46 1.65
CA TYR A 554 2.48 -12.53 2.85
C TYR A 554 2.38 -13.95 3.42
N GLY A 555 1.98 -14.92 2.61
CA GLY A 555 1.69 -16.29 3.04
C GLY A 555 2.95 -17.12 3.29
N VAL A 556 4.02 -16.90 2.53
CA VAL A 556 5.30 -17.57 2.72
C VAL A 556 6.06 -16.96 3.90
N ALA A 557 6.22 -17.73 4.99
CA ALA A 557 6.97 -17.25 6.14
C ALA A 557 8.42 -16.92 5.74
N ALA A 558 8.92 -15.78 6.23
CA ALA A 558 10.30 -15.38 6.03
C ALA A 558 10.71 -15.25 4.55
N GLU A 559 9.77 -14.92 3.66
CA GLU A 559 10.10 -14.57 2.27
C GLU A 559 11.25 -13.54 2.30
N PRO A 560 12.40 -13.82 1.66
CA PRO A 560 13.63 -13.07 1.87
C PRO A 560 13.50 -11.55 1.65
N LEU A 561 12.76 -11.13 0.63
CA LEU A 561 12.61 -9.70 0.29
C LEU A 561 11.72 -8.98 1.31
N THR A 562 10.63 -9.61 1.73
CA THR A 562 9.70 -9.07 2.72
C THR A 562 10.36 -9.02 4.09
N LYS A 563 11.09 -10.08 4.47
CA LYS A 563 11.85 -10.10 5.71
C LYS A 563 12.90 -9.01 5.76
N SER A 564 13.68 -8.85 4.68
CA SER A 564 14.68 -7.78 4.55
C SER A 564 14.02 -6.39 4.63
N SER A 565 12.88 -6.22 3.96
CA SER A 565 12.10 -4.98 4.03
C SER A 565 11.63 -4.68 5.46
N ALA A 566 11.09 -5.68 6.18
CA ALA A 566 10.67 -5.54 7.57
C ALA A 566 11.84 -5.21 8.51
N MET A 567 13.02 -5.84 8.33
CA MET A 567 14.24 -5.50 9.07
C MET A 567 14.60 -4.03 8.87
N SER A 568 14.69 -3.56 7.62
CA SER A 568 15.06 -2.17 7.30
C SER A 568 14.03 -1.14 7.79
N MET A 569 12.78 -1.55 7.94
CA MET A 569 11.67 -0.67 8.29
C MET A 569 11.46 -0.58 9.80
N PHE A 570 11.67 -1.67 10.53
CA PHE A 570 11.27 -1.80 11.94
C PHE A 570 12.43 -2.04 12.91
N VAL A 571 13.55 -2.59 12.43
CA VAL A 571 14.64 -3.04 13.29
C VAL A 571 15.89 -2.18 13.10
N GLU A 572 16.32 -2.02 11.85
CA GLU A 572 17.59 -1.39 11.50
C GLU A 572 17.38 0.12 11.27
N PRO A 573 17.93 0.99 12.14
CA PRO A 573 17.87 2.42 11.90
C PRO A 573 18.77 2.81 10.72
N ILE A 574 18.42 3.89 10.03
CA ILE A 574 19.29 4.46 9.00
C ILE A 574 20.50 5.10 9.70
N PRO A 575 21.75 4.78 9.33
CA PRO A 575 22.93 5.39 9.94
C PRO A 575 22.96 6.91 9.76
N ASP A 576 23.22 7.62 10.86
CA ASP A 576 23.38 9.07 10.85
C ASP A 576 24.65 9.49 10.11
N ALA A 577 24.60 10.68 9.47
CA ALA A 577 25.77 11.26 8.80
C ALA A 577 26.78 11.86 9.80
N CYS A 578 26.34 12.17 11.02
CA CYS A 578 27.23 12.40 12.15
C CYS A 578 27.67 11.03 12.64
N GLY A 579 28.82 10.57 12.14
CA GLY A 579 29.48 9.40 12.71
C GLY A 579 29.58 9.52 14.23
N ASP A 580 29.55 8.37 14.88
CA ASP A 580 30.10 8.24 16.21
C ASP A 580 31.57 8.72 16.18
N ASP A 581 31.79 10.01 16.40
CA ASP A 581 33.00 10.51 17.04
C ASP A 581 32.95 10.07 18.51
N ASN A 582 32.90 8.75 18.73
CA ASN A 582 33.39 8.13 19.96
C ASN A 582 34.91 7.98 19.79
N SER A 583 35.60 9.12 19.73
CA SER A 583 36.99 9.22 20.14
C SER A 583 37.01 9.95 21.49
N ASP A 584 37.27 9.16 22.53
CA ASP A 584 37.71 9.54 23.87
C ASP A 584 36.74 10.32 24.79
N ILE A 585 36.12 9.60 25.74
CA ILE A 585 36.30 9.83 27.20
C ILE A 585 36.36 8.47 27.91
#